data_AF-A0A661M297-F1
#
_entry.id   AF-A0A661M297-F1
#
_cell.length_a   1.000
_cell.length_b   1.000
_cell.length_c   1.000
_cell.angle_alpha   90.00
_cell.angle_beta   90.00
_cell.angle_gamma   90.00
#
_symmetry.space_group_name_H-M   'P 1'
#
loop_
_entity.id
_entity.type
_entity.pdbx_description
1 polymer ?
#
loop_
_entity_poly.entity_id
_entity_poly.type
_entity_poly.pdbx_seq_one_letter_code
_entity_poly.pdbx_strand_id
1 'polypeptide(L)'
;MLKNEDIKGWYHEMLFSGAEITITTYLRRLSAILKQMNETPESFINMSPEDRYEKMLNYALEEQKRGRAPSYIVSEFKAIYSFLKYKGVYFKRIPNPKKPCQHLLLPMKQFLILNNWKEYCKWQNLGIKYRSVLWHLQV
;
A
#
# COMPACT_ATOMS: atom_id res chain seq x y z
N MET A 1 17.48 8.02 -8.73
CA MET A 1 16.76 6.77 -9.05
C MET A 1 17.44 5.98 -10.17
N LEU A 2 17.62 6.53 -11.38
CA LEU A 2 18.20 5.80 -12.55
C LEU A 2 19.67 5.36 -12.44
N LYS A 3 20.39 5.76 -11.38
CA LYS A 3 21.72 5.23 -11.06
C LYS A 3 21.68 3.79 -10.53
N ASN A 4 20.52 3.31 -10.10
CA ASN A 4 20.31 1.94 -9.68
C ASN A 4 20.03 1.07 -10.92
N GLU A 5 20.82 0.01 -11.11
CA GLU A 5 20.76 -0.84 -12.30
C GLU A 5 19.42 -1.56 -12.44
N ASP A 6 18.77 -1.96 -11.34
CA ASP A 6 17.44 -2.59 -11.40
C ASP A 6 16.38 -1.63 -11.93
N ILE A 7 16.41 -0.39 -11.46
CA ILE A 7 15.49 0.67 -11.92
C ILE A 7 15.76 1.00 -13.39
N LYS A 8 17.03 1.04 -13.79
CA LYS A 8 17.44 1.33 -15.16
C LYS A 8 16.99 0.21 -16.11
N GLY A 9 17.21 -1.05 -15.75
CA GLY A 9 16.77 -2.20 -16.53
C GLY A 9 15.25 -2.23 -16.71
N TRP A 10 14.51 -2.04 -15.62
CA TRP A 10 13.04 -1.93 -15.65
C TRP A 10 12.57 -0.79 -16.56
N TYR A 11 13.22 0.38 -16.45
CA TYR A 11 12.92 1.55 -17.26
C TYR A 11 13.09 1.25 -18.75
N HIS A 12 14.21 0.65 -19.14
CA HIS A 12 14.48 0.30 -20.54
C HIS A 12 13.53 -0.78 -21.08
N GLU A 13 13.19 -1.80 -20.29
CA GLU A 13 12.23 -2.83 -20.71
C GLU A 13 10.85 -2.24 -21.00
N MET A 14 10.36 -1.35 -20.11
CA MET A 14 9.08 -0.67 -20.34
C MET A 14 9.12 0.28 -21.54
N LEU A 15 10.26 0.92 -21.81
CA LEU A 15 10.42 1.73 -23.02
C LEU A 15 10.38 0.86 -24.28
N PHE A 16 11.07 -0.28 -24.29
CA PHE A 16 11.10 -1.19 -25.44
C PHE A 16 9.71 -1.74 -25.78
N SER A 17 8.82 -1.86 -24.78
CA SER A 17 7.43 -2.26 -24.95
C SER A 17 6.48 -1.10 -25.32
N GLY A 18 7.02 0.10 -25.60
CA GLY A 18 6.26 1.26 -26.07
C GLY A 18 5.53 2.06 -24.98
N ALA A 19 5.84 1.84 -23.70
CA ALA A 19 5.09 2.41 -22.57
C ALA A 19 5.72 3.71 -22.00
N GLU A 20 6.28 4.59 -22.84
CA GLU A 20 7.10 5.75 -22.43
C GLU A 20 6.43 6.69 -21.42
N ILE A 21 5.20 7.13 -21.68
CA ILE A 21 4.45 8.02 -20.78
C ILE A 21 4.17 7.32 -19.43
N THR A 22 3.94 6.01 -19.47
CA THR A 22 3.63 5.22 -18.27
C THR A 22 4.88 5.04 -17.41
N ILE A 23 6.02 4.69 -18.01
CA ILE A 23 7.25 4.43 -17.25
C ILE A 23 7.79 5.70 -16.58
N THR A 24 7.72 6.86 -17.23
CA THR A 24 8.11 8.14 -16.60
C THR A 24 7.24 8.47 -15.40
N THR A 25 5.93 8.26 -15.53
CA THR A 25 4.98 8.40 -14.41
C THR A 25 5.27 7.41 -13.29
N TYR A 26 5.53 6.15 -13.63
CA TYR A 26 5.80 5.10 -12.66
C TYR A 26 7.12 5.31 -11.94
N LEU A 27 8.17 5.74 -12.64
CA LEU A 27 9.47 6.07 -12.04
C LEU A 27 9.33 7.17 -10.99
N ARG A 28 8.58 8.23 -11.30
CA ARG A 28 8.32 9.33 -10.34
C ARG A 28 7.56 8.84 -9.11
N ARG A 29 6.52 8.03 -9.31
CA ARG A 29 5.71 7.46 -8.22
C ARG A 29 6.54 6.52 -7.35
N LEU A 30 7.24 5.57 -7.96
CA LEU A 30 8.09 4.62 -7.25
C LEU A 30 9.16 5.35 -6.42
N SER A 31 9.82 6.35 -7.00
CA SER A 31 10.79 7.18 -6.29
C SER A 31 10.20 7.91 -5.10
N ALA A 32 9.00 8.49 -5.24
CA ALA A 32 8.35 9.21 -4.16
C ALA A 32 7.92 8.26 -3.02
N ILE A 33 7.32 7.12 -3.38
CA ILE A 33 6.82 6.14 -2.41
C ILE A 33 7.97 5.50 -1.64
N LEU A 34 9.02 5.02 -2.31
CA LEU A 34 10.18 4.42 -1.64
C LEU A 34 10.87 5.43 -0.72
N LYS A 35 11.05 6.68 -1.17
CA LYS A 35 11.58 7.76 -0.31
C LYS A 35 10.72 7.96 0.94
N GLN A 36 9.39 7.96 0.78
CA GLN A 36 8.48 8.18 1.89
C GLN A 36 8.42 6.99 2.86
N MET A 37 8.54 5.76 2.37
CA MET A 37 8.63 4.56 3.20
C MET A 37 10.01 4.37 3.86
N ASN A 38 10.96 5.29 3.54
CA ASN A 38 12.36 5.22 3.89
C ASN A 38 13.03 3.92 3.42
N GLU A 39 12.83 3.58 2.14
CA GLU A 39 13.29 2.35 1.53
C GLU A 39 14.11 2.60 0.27
N THR A 40 14.99 1.63 -0.02
CA THR A 40 15.71 1.54 -1.29
C THR A 40 15.03 0.48 -2.18
N PRO A 41 15.26 0.49 -3.50
CA PRO A 41 14.75 -0.57 -4.37
C PRO A 41 15.20 -1.97 -3.90
N GLU A 42 16.47 -2.11 -3.54
CA GLU A 42 17.07 -3.38 -3.11
C GLU A 42 16.48 -3.90 -1.80
N SER A 43 16.39 -3.05 -0.77
CA SER A 43 15.75 -3.42 0.51
C SER A 43 14.29 -3.83 0.30
N PHE A 44 13.54 -3.11 -0.53
CA PHE A 44 12.15 -3.41 -0.82
C PHE A 44 11.94 -4.72 -1.60
N ILE A 45 12.86 -5.07 -2.51
CA ILE A 45 12.88 -6.36 -3.22
C ILE A 45 13.17 -7.50 -2.23
N ASN A 46 14.14 -7.30 -1.33
CA ASN A 46 14.62 -8.34 -0.42
C ASN A 46 13.73 -8.53 0.83
N MET A 47 12.76 -7.64 1.08
CA MET A 47 11.77 -7.84 2.15
C MET A 47 10.95 -9.11 1.99
N SER A 48 10.55 -9.67 3.14
CA SER A 48 9.54 -10.72 3.16
C SER A 48 8.21 -10.22 2.56
N PRO A 49 7.38 -11.10 1.98
CA PRO A 49 6.05 -10.74 1.50
C PRO A 49 5.19 -10.04 2.57
N GLU A 50 5.30 -10.48 3.82
CA GLU A 50 4.57 -9.97 4.98
C GLU A 50 5.02 -8.55 5.35
N ASP A 51 6.32 -8.31 5.47
CA ASP A 51 6.86 -6.98 5.81
C ASP A 51 6.56 -5.97 4.71
N ARG A 52 6.68 -6.39 3.44
CA ARG A 52 6.34 -5.55 2.30
C ARG A 52 4.86 -5.17 2.31
N TYR A 53 4.00 -6.15 2.61
CA TYR A 53 2.57 -5.92 2.71
C TYR A 53 2.25 -4.92 3.82
N GLU A 54 2.79 -5.12 5.02
CA GLU A 54 2.59 -4.24 6.16
C GLU A 54 3.09 -2.82 5.87
N LYS A 55 4.28 -2.69 5.28
CA LYS A 55 4.85 -1.39 4.93
C LYS A 55 4.01 -0.65 3.89
N MET A 56 3.50 -1.35 2.86
CA MET A 56 2.56 -0.76 1.90
C MET A 56 1.23 -0.39 2.55
N LEU A 57 0.71 -1.21 3.47
CA LEU A 57 -0.51 -0.89 4.21
C LEU A 57 -0.35 0.38 5.06
N ASN A 58 0.76 0.47 5.80
CA ASN A 58 1.08 1.64 6.62
C ASN A 58 1.21 2.91 5.75
N TYR A 59 1.87 2.81 4.59
CA TYR A 59 1.91 3.90 3.61
C TYR A 59 0.50 4.35 3.20
N ALA A 60 -0.38 3.41 2.83
CA ALA A 60 -1.74 3.74 2.42
C ALA A 60 -2.54 4.43 3.53
N LEU A 61 -2.43 3.95 4.77
CA LEU A 61 -3.11 4.54 5.92
C LEU A 61 -2.63 5.97 6.18
N GLU A 62 -1.33 6.22 6.14
CA GLU A 62 -0.76 7.56 6.30
C GLU A 62 -1.19 8.50 5.17
N GLU A 63 -1.27 8.01 3.94
CA GLU A 63 -1.73 8.82 2.82
C GLU A 63 -3.22 9.16 2.87
N GLN A 64 -4.03 8.25 3.39
CA GLN A 64 -5.43 8.54 3.67
C GLN A 64 -5.59 9.56 4.79
N LYS A 65 -4.78 9.50 5.84
CA LYS A 65 -4.76 10.52 6.90
C LYS A 65 -4.39 11.91 6.35
N ARG A 66 -3.55 11.96 5.31
CA ARG A 66 -3.21 13.19 4.57
C ARG A 66 -4.29 13.66 3.58
N GLY A 67 -5.43 12.96 3.52
CA GLY A 67 -6.54 13.31 2.64
C GLY A 67 -6.39 12.84 1.20
N ARG A 68 -5.39 12.00 0.87
CA ARG A 68 -5.26 11.48 -0.50
C ARG A 68 -6.35 10.45 -0.79
N ALA A 69 -6.93 10.56 -1.98
CA ALA A 69 -7.97 9.66 -2.44
C ALA A 69 -7.44 8.21 -2.57
N PRO A 70 -8.22 7.19 -2.14
CA PRO A 70 -7.81 5.78 -2.28
C PRO A 70 -7.44 5.38 -3.72
N SER A 71 -8.12 5.94 -4.73
CA SER A 71 -7.82 5.72 -6.15
C SER A 71 -6.44 6.22 -6.56
N TYR A 72 -5.97 7.31 -5.95
CA TYR A 72 -4.63 7.84 -6.17
C TYR A 72 -3.57 6.88 -5.62
N ILE A 73 -3.76 6.40 -4.39
CA ILE A 73 -2.86 5.45 -3.72
C ILE A 73 -2.80 4.13 -4.50
N VAL A 74 -3.93 3.63 -5.01
CA VAL A 74 -3.95 2.46 -5.91
C VAL A 74 -3.11 2.70 -7.17
N SER A 75 -3.17 3.91 -7.73
CA SER A 75 -2.39 4.28 -8.92
C SER A 75 -0.89 4.40 -8.63
N GLU A 76 -0.52 4.76 -7.40
CA GLU A 76 0.84 4.70 -6.89
C GLU A 76 1.34 3.26 -6.74
N PHE A 77 0.54 2.37 -6.16
CA PHE A 77 0.90 0.97 -6.01
C PHE A 77 1.10 0.25 -7.35
N LYS A 78 0.42 0.66 -8.43
CA LYS A 78 0.70 0.13 -9.77
C LYS A 78 2.17 0.28 -10.19
N ALA A 79 2.84 1.36 -9.78
CA ALA A 79 4.26 1.54 -10.06
C ALA A 79 5.12 0.52 -9.30
N ILE A 80 4.81 0.28 -8.02
CA ILE A 80 5.46 -0.74 -7.19
C ILE A 80 5.26 -2.13 -7.81
N TYR A 81 4.04 -2.46 -8.21
CA TYR A 81 3.73 -3.76 -8.81
C TYR A 81 4.46 -3.99 -10.12
N SER A 82 4.52 -2.97 -10.98
CA SER A 82 5.26 -3.06 -12.23
C SER A 82 6.73 -3.36 -11.99
N PHE A 83 7.36 -2.62 -11.06
CA PHE A 83 8.77 -2.82 -10.73
C PHE A 83 9.06 -4.19 -10.11
N LEU A 84 8.25 -4.63 -9.15
CA LEU A 84 8.45 -5.93 -8.51
C LEU A 84 8.18 -7.09 -9.46
N LYS A 85 7.20 -6.96 -10.36
CA LYS A 85 6.95 -7.95 -11.42
C LYS A 85 8.17 -8.10 -12.31
N TYR A 86 8.80 -7.00 -12.72
CA TYR A 86 10.06 -7.02 -13.48
C TYR A 86 11.18 -7.77 -12.73
N LYS A 87 11.25 -7.59 -11.40
CA LYS A 87 12.21 -8.31 -10.55
C LYS A 87 11.81 -9.76 -10.20
N GLY A 88 10.72 -10.27 -10.76
CA GLY A 88 10.23 -11.63 -10.48
C GLY A 88 9.63 -11.79 -9.07
N VAL A 89 9.30 -10.68 -8.39
CA VAL A 89 8.71 -10.68 -7.05
C VAL A 89 7.19 -10.52 -7.15
N TYR A 90 6.46 -11.55 -6.71
CA TYR A 90 5.00 -11.61 -6.80
C TYR A 90 4.33 -11.38 -5.45
N PHE A 91 3.18 -10.71 -5.47
CA PHE A 91 2.36 -10.50 -4.28
C PHE A 91 1.33 -11.61 -4.13
N LYS A 92 1.26 -12.21 -2.94
CA LYS A 92 0.12 -13.05 -2.54
C LYS A 92 -1.11 -12.22 -2.19
N ARG A 93 -0.90 -11.05 -1.58
CA ARG A 93 -1.94 -10.11 -1.13
C ARG A 93 -1.54 -8.68 -1.42
N ILE A 94 -2.52 -7.86 -1.76
CA ILE A 94 -2.36 -6.44 -2.08
C ILE A 94 -3.19 -5.64 -1.08
N PRO A 95 -2.61 -4.65 -0.38
CA PRO A 95 -3.40 -3.75 0.44
C PRO A 95 -4.36 -2.97 -0.46
N ASN A 96 -5.64 -2.97 -0.09
CA ASN A 96 -6.68 -2.25 -0.81
C ASN A 96 -7.03 -0.95 -0.05
N PRO A 97 -6.55 0.22 -0.52
CA PRO A 97 -6.84 1.49 0.13
C PRO A 97 -8.33 1.82 0.15
N LYS A 98 -9.16 1.26 -0.74
CA LYS A 98 -10.61 1.52 -0.77
C LYS A 98 -11.37 0.84 0.38
N LYS A 99 -10.74 -0.08 1.10
CA LYS A 99 -11.34 -0.82 2.22
C LYS A 99 -10.40 -0.80 3.45
N PRO A 100 -10.20 0.38 4.08
CA PRO A 100 -9.29 0.49 5.22
C PRO A 100 -9.73 -0.37 6.41
N CYS A 101 -11.03 -0.62 6.57
CA CYS A 101 -11.61 -1.31 7.73
C CYS A 101 -11.43 -2.84 7.76
N GLN A 102 -11.02 -3.51 6.67
CA GLN A 102 -10.83 -4.98 6.70
C GLN A 102 -9.46 -5.40 7.25
N HIS A 103 -8.46 -4.51 7.22
CA HIS A 103 -7.08 -4.82 7.62
C HIS A 103 -6.72 -4.29 9.02
N LEU A 104 -7.53 -3.35 9.55
CA LEU A 104 -7.44 -2.89 10.94
C LEU A 104 -7.73 -4.00 11.97
N LEU A 105 -8.24 -5.17 11.57
CA LEU A 105 -8.43 -6.30 12.47
C LEU A 105 -7.13 -6.92 13.00
N LEU A 106 -5.97 -6.64 12.37
CA LEU A 106 -4.69 -7.19 12.83
C LEU A 106 -4.05 -6.36 13.96
N PRO A 107 -4.03 -5.01 13.93
CA PRO A 107 -3.64 -4.21 15.10
C PRO A 107 -4.72 -4.13 16.19
N MET A 108 -5.99 -4.43 15.88
CA MET A 108 -7.10 -4.32 16.84
C MET A 108 -6.92 -5.17 18.10
N LYS A 109 -6.22 -6.31 18.05
CA LYS A 109 -5.95 -7.09 19.28
C LYS A 109 -5.06 -6.38 20.29
N GLN A 110 -4.10 -5.56 19.83
CA GLN A 110 -3.22 -4.80 20.72
C GLN A 110 -3.78 -3.42 21.08
N PHE A 111 -4.49 -2.78 20.16
CA PHE A 111 -5.06 -1.44 20.38
C PHE A 111 -6.32 -1.45 21.29
N LEU A 112 -7.13 -2.51 21.24
CA LEU A 112 -8.33 -2.66 22.09
C LEU A 112 -8.01 -2.86 23.59
N ILE A 113 -6.77 -3.21 23.93
CA ILE A 113 -6.35 -3.39 25.33
C ILE A 113 -6.09 -2.04 26.01
N LEU A 114 -5.84 -0.95 25.26
CA LEU A 114 -5.30 0.28 25.85
C LEU A 114 -6.22 1.50 25.84
N ASN A 115 -7.22 1.66 24.97
CA ASN A 115 -8.00 2.90 24.98
C ASN A 115 -9.50 2.76 24.62
N ASN A 116 -10.26 3.56 25.37
CA ASN A 116 -11.70 3.65 25.51
C ASN A 116 -12.46 3.71 24.17
N TRP A 117 -13.30 2.71 23.90
CA TRP A 117 -14.12 2.54 22.69
C TRP A 117 -14.93 3.78 22.26
N LYS A 118 -15.27 4.66 23.22
CA LYS A 118 -16.07 5.87 22.99
C LYS A 118 -15.39 6.92 22.11
N GLU A 119 -14.06 7.04 22.11
CA GLU A 119 -13.37 8.01 21.25
C GLU A 119 -13.29 7.53 19.80
N TYR A 120 -13.15 6.21 19.58
CA TYR A 120 -13.08 5.62 18.26
C TYR A 120 -14.40 5.78 17.48
N CYS A 121 -15.55 5.60 18.14
CA CYS A 121 -16.86 5.83 17.53
C CYS A 121 -17.09 7.30 17.13
N LYS A 122 -16.42 8.25 17.79
CA LYS A 122 -16.54 9.69 17.49
C LYS A 122 -15.90 10.07 16.15
N TRP A 123 -14.86 9.35 15.73
CA TRP A 123 -14.18 9.54 14.44
C TRP A 123 -14.97 8.98 13.23
N GLN A 124 -15.93 8.09 13.46
CA GLN A 124 -16.70 7.41 12.40
C GLN A 124 -18.04 8.07 12.05
N ASN A 125 -18.24 9.36 12.37
CA ASN A 125 -19.42 10.14 11.97
C ASN A 125 -19.52 10.42 10.44
N LEU A 126 -19.05 9.50 9.60
CA LEU A 126 -19.39 9.39 8.20
C LEU A 126 -20.30 8.16 8.07
N GLY A 127 -21.61 8.43 7.97
CA GLY A 127 -22.70 7.45 8.04
C GLY A 127 -22.55 6.26 7.10
N ILE A 128 -21.98 5.17 7.61
CA ILE A 128 -22.05 3.85 6.99
C ILE A 128 -22.76 2.92 7.97
N LYS A 129 -24.01 2.57 7.65
CA LYS A 129 -24.80 1.54 8.33
C LYS A 129 -24.06 0.19 8.26
N TYR A 130 -23.29 -0.18 9.28
CA TYR A 130 -22.80 -1.54 9.44
C TYR A 130 -23.76 -2.33 10.36
N ARG A 131 -24.79 -2.92 9.77
CA ARG A 131 -25.73 -3.82 10.46
C ARG A 131 -25.44 -5.32 10.25
N SER A 132 -24.30 -5.70 9.69
CA SER A 132 -24.09 -7.08 9.20
C SER A 132 -22.91 -7.86 9.78
N VAL A 133 -22.12 -7.32 10.72
CA VAL A 133 -20.92 -8.02 11.22
C VAL A 133 -21.14 -8.81 12.51
N LEU A 134 -22.33 -8.72 13.14
CA LEU A 134 -22.61 -9.39 14.41
C LEU A 134 -23.12 -10.84 14.31
N TRP A 135 -23.33 -11.40 13.11
CA TRP A 135 -23.96 -12.72 12.95
C TRP A 135 -23.01 -13.93 12.84
N HIS A 136 -21.68 -13.72 12.87
CA HIS A 136 -20.72 -14.83 12.65
C HIS A 136 -19.74 -15.09 13.81
N LEU A 137 -20.03 -14.60 15.02
CA LEU A 137 -19.18 -14.84 16.20
C LEU A 137 -19.94 -15.43 17.39
N GLN A 138 -20.85 -16.36 17.12
CA GLN A 138 -21.35 -17.30 18.14
C GLN A 138 -21.11 -18.74 17.65
N VAL A 139 -19.91 -19.25 17.93
CA VAL A 139 -19.64 -20.66 18.26
C VAL A 139 -18.54 -20.67 19.32
#